data_AF-A0A960QPW0-F1
#
_entry.id   AF-A0A960QPW0-F1
#
_cell.length_a   1.000
_cell.length_b   1.000
_cell.length_c   1.000
_cell.angle_alpha   90.00
_cell.angle_beta   90.00
_cell.angle_gamma   90.00
#
_symmetry.space_group_name_H-M   'P 1'
#
loop_
_entity.id
_entity.type
_entity.pdbx_description
1 polymer ?
#
loop_
_entity_poly.entity_id
_entity_poly.type
_entity_poly.pdbx_seq_one_letter_code
_entity_poly.pdbx_strand_id
1 'polypeptide(L)'
;MTNLHQTPFEAVPPENKVRLFGVSYVHLPDDRGGDLYITRDGWPYVQSLMPSVWYDHQRFHKEGQRLTGGTGTVYRLLCSPPGQPRVELVIKFSRFAEHVPLFMPSTLPPDLPRELAMHARFNSPFEEFGLLEDLRRGRFGPPELSIRTKRAFAIYCPPERFPLWSLGRKQSEFMMYEKALEQDQAARGGEPRIHLDIDRQYVLLFGWVRGDNAEDLLEQGVMTQEEVEALSDRVHRELALKGFRILDNKPKHFILRLGPDGKPIQRNGQWVYVQVDFELLQRTDPYLEVIKRDRAMKGTSAT
;
A
#
# COMPACT_ATOMS: atom_id res chain seq x y z
N MET A 1 23.35 7.49 -18.53
CA MET A 1 22.85 7.14 -17.19
C MET A 1 23.75 6.06 -16.62
N THR A 2 24.48 6.37 -15.55
CA THR A 2 25.27 5.39 -14.77
C THR A 2 24.41 4.16 -14.49
N ASN A 3 25.00 2.97 -14.49
CA ASN A 3 24.32 1.67 -14.40
C ASN A 3 23.67 1.49 -13.00
N LEU A 4 22.64 2.29 -12.69
CA LEU A 4 21.99 2.40 -11.38
C LEU A 4 21.50 1.04 -10.88
N HIS A 5 21.15 0.14 -11.80
CA HIS A 5 20.73 -1.23 -11.49
C HIS A 5 21.80 -2.11 -10.82
N GLN A 6 23.08 -1.75 -10.94
CA GLN A 6 24.19 -2.46 -10.26
C GLN A 6 24.57 -1.83 -8.93
N THR A 7 24.00 -0.67 -8.60
CA THR A 7 24.29 0.05 -7.36
C THR A 7 23.37 -0.47 -6.25
N PRO A 8 23.89 -0.93 -5.10
CA PRO A 8 23.05 -1.24 -3.95
C PRO A 8 22.18 -0.05 -3.55
N PHE A 9 20.97 -0.29 -3.03
CA PHE A 9 20.04 0.77 -2.62
C PHE A 9 20.71 1.82 -1.69
N GLU A 10 21.55 1.38 -0.75
CA GLU A 10 22.30 2.27 0.15
C GLU A 10 23.34 3.14 -0.56
N ALA A 11 23.88 2.67 -1.69
CA ALA A 11 24.93 3.36 -2.43
C ALA A 11 24.37 4.30 -3.50
N VAL A 12 23.05 4.35 -3.70
CA VAL A 12 22.44 5.31 -4.63
C VAL A 12 22.73 6.74 -4.14
N PRO A 13 23.13 7.66 -5.05
CA PRO A 13 23.47 9.02 -4.68
C PRO A 13 22.34 9.75 -3.90
N PRO A 14 22.66 10.55 -2.87
CA PRO A 14 21.65 11.22 -2.03
C PRO A 14 20.66 12.09 -2.80
N GLU A 15 21.08 12.71 -3.91
CA GLU A 15 20.23 13.55 -4.76
C GLU A 15 19.07 12.79 -5.40
N ASN A 16 19.19 11.46 -5.56
CA ASN A 16 18.15 10.59 -6.07
C ASN A 16 17.38 9.90 -4.94
N LYS A 17 17.69 10.19 -3.67
CA LYS A 17 17.01 9.59 -2.53
C LYS A 17 16.04 10.58 -1.93
N VAL A 18 14.82 10.11 -1.70
CA VAL A 18 13.80 10.87 -0.98
C VAL A 18 13.22 10.00 0.11
N ARG A 19 12.88 10.61 1.24
CA ARG A 19 12.16 9.92 2.30
C ARG A 19 10.80 10.57 2.45
N LEU A 20 9.73 9.77 2.42
CA LEU A 20 8.35 10.21 2.63
C LEU A 20 7.61 9.22 3.52
N PHE A 21 6.88 9.72 4.52
CA PHE A 21 6.10 8.94 5.49
C PHE A 21 6.90 7.79 6.13
N GLY A 22 8.20 8.01 6.35
CA GLY A 22 9.10 7.01 6.93
C GLY A 22 9.57 5.90 5.98
N VAL A 23 9.31 6.02 4.67
CA VAL A 23 9.77 5.12 3.61
C VAL A 23 10.86 5.84 2.82
N SER A 24 11.96 5.13 2.54
CA SER A 24 13.01 5.62 1.66
C SER A 24 12.74 5.15 0.24
N TYR A 25 12.87 6.08 -0.70
CA TYR A 25 12.71 5.84 -2.13
C TYR A 25 13.96 6.26 -2.87
N VAL A 26 14.21 5.60 -4.00
CA VAL A 26 14.99 6.17 -5.09
C VAL A 26 14.01 6.82 -6.06
N HIS A 27 14.14 8.12 -6.28
CA HIS A 27 13.37 8.88 -7.26
C HIS A 27 14.12 8.86 -8.59
N LEU A 28 13.45 8.36 -9.63
CA LEU A 28 13.91 8.32 -11.00
C LEU A 28 12.91 9.09 -11.86
N PRO A 29 13.28 10.27 -12.36
CA PRO A 29 12.49 10.96 -13.37
C PRO A 29 12.37 10.09 -14.63
N ASP A 30 11.17 10.02 -15.20
CA ASP A 30 10.94 9.43 -16.52
C ASP A 30 11.23 10.50 -17.59
N ASP A 31 11.83 10.10 -18.71
CA ASP A 31 12.22 11.00 -19.81
C ASP A 31 11.05 11.76 -20.43
N ARG A 32 9.81 11.30 -20.17
CA ARG A 32 8.56 11.92 -20.61
C ARG A 32 7.97 12.92 -19.61
N GLY A 33 8.66 13.20 -18.51
CA GLY A 33 8.18 14.05 -17.41
C GLY A 33 7.36 13.32 -16.36
N GLY A 34 7.40 11.98 -16.35
CA GLY A 34 6.85 11.15 -15.28
C GLY A 34 7.81 11.05 -14.09
N ASP A 35 7.34 10.45 -12.99
CA ASP A 35 8.15 10.22 -11.79
C ASP A 35 7.99 8.78 -11.30
N LEU A 36 9.10 8.08 -11.09
CA LEU A 36 9.11 6.75 -10.50
C LEU A 36 9.83 6.77 -9.14
N TYR A 37 9.13 6.35 -8.09
CA TYR A 37 9.66 6.27 -6.73
C TYR A 37 9.77 4.79 -6.33
N ILE A 38 10.99 4.26 -6.24
CA ILE A 38 11.24 2.84 -5.98
C ILE A 38 11.65 2.64 -4.52
N THR A 39 10.96 1.75 -3.82
CA THR A 39 11.30 1.39 -2.44
C THR A 39 12.52 0.46 -2.39
N ARG A 40 13.06 0.25 -1.19
CA ARG A 40 14.09 -0.78 -0.96
C ARG A 40 13.64 -2.18 -1.42
N ASP A 41 12.37 -2.54 -1.17
CA ASP A 41 11.79 -3.84 -1.55
C ASP A 41 11.67 -4.00 -3.08
N GLY A 42 11.45 -2.90 -3.80
CA GLY A 42 11.35 -2.88 -5.26
C GLY A 42 12.69 -2.80 -5.98
N TRP A 43 13.74 -2.30 -5.31
CA TRP A 43 15.05 -2.04 -5.92
C TRP A 43 15.68 -3.24 -6.67
N PRO A 44 15.61 -4.49 -6.16
CA PRO A 44 16.12 -5.65 -6.89
C PRO A 44 15.44 -5.91 -8.25
N TYR A 45 14.27 -5.30 -8.47
CA TYR A 45 13.46 -5.45 -9.67
C TYR A 45 13.40 -4.16 -10.50
N VAL A 46 14.30 -3.20 -10.27
CA VAL A 46 14.30 -1.88 -10.90
C VAL A 46 14.04 -1.93 -12.41
N GLN A 47 14.67 -2.84 -13.16
CA GLN A 47 14.45 -2.96 -14.60
C GLN A 47 13.02 -3.39 -14.95
N SER A 48 12.44 -4.31 -14.18
CA SER A 48 11.05 -4.75 -14.35
C SER A 48 10.02 -3.69 -13.91
N LEU A 49 10.43 -2.71 -13.09
CA LEU A 49 9.57 -1.61 -12.62
C LEU A 49 9.57 -0.40 -13.55
N MET A 50 10.45 -0.36 -14.57
CA MET A 50 10.47 0.73 -15.55
C MET A 50 9.13 0.83 -16.30
N PRO A 51 8.57 2.04 -16.50
CA PRO A 51 7.29 2.23 -17.19
C PRO A 51 7.25 1.59 -18.59
N SER A 52 8.38 1.56 -19.31
CA SER A 52 8.52 0.89 -20.61
C SER A 52 8.24 -0.61 -20.60
N VAL A 53 8.33 -1.26 -19.43
CA VAL A 53 8.07 -2.70 -19.27
C VAL A 53 6.58 -2.99 -19.09
N TRP A 54 5.81 -2.09 -18.48
CA TRP A 54 4.43 -2.40 -18.05
C TRP A 54 3.40 -1.29 -18.31
N TYR A 55 3.78 -0.02 -18.28
CA TYR A 55 2.85 1.12 -18.44
C TYR A 55 2.66 1.49 -19.91
N ASP A 56 3.77 1.59 -20.63
CA ASP A 56 3.82 2.05 -22.02
C ASP A 56 2.89 1.25 -22.91
N HIS A 57 2.26 1.92 -23.89
CA HIS A 57 1.27 1.31 -24.77
C HIS A 57 0.13 0.57 -24.06
N GLN A 58 -0.09 0.86 -22.77
CA GLN A 58 -1.07 0.21 -21.90
C GLN A 58 -0.85 -1.31 -21.76
N ARG A 59 0.41 -1.77 -21.72
CA ARG A 59 0.75 -3.20 -21.59
C ARG A 59 0.11 -3.86 -20.36
N PHE A 60 0.01 -3.16 -19.24
CA PHE A 60 -0.69 -3.64 -18.04
C PHE A 60 -2.15 -4.04 -18.30
N HIS A 61 -2.81 -3.37 -19.25
CA HIS A 61 -4.19 -3.65 -19.63
C HIS A 61 -4.27 -4.67 -20.78
N LYS A 62 -3.37 -4.57 -21.77
CA LYS A 62 -3.39 -5.43 -22.96
C LYS A 62 -2.83 -6.83 -22.75
N GLU A 63 -1.79 -6.94 -21.93
CA GLU A 63 -1.08 -8.19 -21.63
C GLU A 63 -1.35 -8.69 -20.20
N GLY A 64 -1.79 -7.80 -19.32
CA GLY A 64 -2.11 -8.14 -17.93
C GLY A 64 -3.53 -8.66 -17.75
N GLN A 65 -3.78 -9.20 -16.57
CA GLN A 65 -5.10 -9.64 -16.13
C GLN A 65 -5.70 -8.58 -15.20
N ARG A 66 -6.88 -8.04 -15.54
CA ARG A 66 -7.64 -7.21 -14.61
C ARG A 66 -8.15 -8.09 -13.47
N LEU A 67 -7.87 -7.69 -12.23
CA LEU A 67 -8.37 -8.37 -11.05
C LEU A 67 -9.79 -7.86 -10.77
N THR A 68 -10.78 -8.74 -10.94
CA THR A 68 -12.19 -8.46 -10.72
C THR A 68 -12.57 -8.78 -9.27
N GLY A 69 -13.43 -7.97 -8.65
CA GLY A 69 -13.88 -8.17 -7.26
C GLY A 69 -13.63 -6.97 -6.33
N GLY A 70 -12.75 -6.05 -6.69
CA GLY A 70 -12.55 -4.76 -6.01
C GLY A 70 -13.29 -3.59 -6.67
N THR A 71 -13.49 -2.49 -5.93
CA THR A 71 -14.00 -1.22 -6.50
C THR A 71 -12.90 -0.39 -7.17
N GLY A 72 -11.64 -0.68 -6.88
CA GLY A 72 -10.48 -0.05 -7.51
C GLY A 72 -10.08 -0.69 -8.84
N THR A 73 -9.23 0.00 -9.59
CA THR A 73 -8.65 -0.51 -10.84
C THR A 73 -7.31 -1.17 -10.55
N VAL A 74 -7.27 -2.49 -10.63
CA VAL A 74 -6.10 -3.31 -10.30
C VAL A 74 -5.83 -4.33 -11.41
N TYR A 75 -4.56 -4.42 -11.82
CA TYR A 75 -4.09 -5.41 -12.78
C TYR A 75 -2.98 -6.28 -12.18
N ARG A 76 -2.92 -7.52 -12.63
CA ARG A 76 -1.77 -8.43 -12.42
C ARG A 76 -1.03 -8.56 -13.74
N LEU A 77 0.26 -8.33 -13.74
CA LEU A 77 1.11 -8.51 -14.91
C LEU A 77 2.37 -9.27 -14.54
N LEU A 78 2.73 -10.26 -15.35
CA LEU A 78 4.01 -10.91 -15.25
C LEU A 78 5.08 -10.13 -16.03
N CYS A 79 6.12 -9.67 -15.35
CA CYS A 79 7.26 -9.02 -15.96
C CYS A 79 8.49 -9.94 -15.92
N SER A 80 9.11 -10.15 -17.08
CA SER A 80 10.30 -11.00 -17.22
C SER A 80 11.25 -10.45 -18.30
N PRO A 81 11.81 -9.23 -18.12
CA PRO A 81 12.78 -8.71 -19.07
C PRO A 81 14.00 -9.63 -19.19
N PRO A 82 14.63 -9.74 -20.38
CA PRO A 82 15.81 -10.59 -20.57
C PRO A 82 16.92 -10.29 -19.57
N GLY A 83 17.47 -11.34 -18.94
CA GLY A 83 18.56 -11.21 -17.95
C GLY A 83 18.15 -10.66 -16.59
N GLN A 84 16.85 -10.53 -16.30
CA GLN A 84 16.34 -10.03 -15.02
C GLN A 84 15.51 -11.06 -14.26
N PRO A 85 15.40 -10.94 -12.92
CA PRO A 85 14.49 -11.75 -12.14
C PRO A 85 13.05 -11.58 -12.61
N ARG A 86 12.38 -12.72 -12.80
CA ARG A 86 10.93 -12.77 -13.05
C ARG A 86 10.19 -12.19 -11.85
N VAL A 87 9.27 -11.27 -12.10
CA VAL A 87 8.43 -10.67 -11.05
C VAL A 87 6.99 -10.55 -11.52
N GLU A 88 6.05 -10.87 -10.64
CA GLU A 88 4.62 -10.65 -10.87
C GLU A 88 4.22 -9.37 -10.15
N LEU A 89 3.77 -8.38 -10.92
CA LEU A 89 3.36 -7.06 -10.44
C LEU A 89 1.86 -7.00 -10.23
N VAL A 90 1.47 -6.36 -9.13
CA VAL A 90 0.13 -5.80 -8.92
C VAL A 90 0.21 -4.31 -9.20
N ILE A 91 -0.57 -3.87 -10.17
CA ILE A 91 -0.60 -2.49 -10.66
C ILE A 91 -1.93 -1.89 -10.21
N LYS A 92 -1.89 -1.08 -9.15
CA LYS A 92 -3.08 -0.50 -8.51
C LYS A 92 -3.12 1.00 -8.78
N PHE A 93 -4.21 1.48 -9.38
CA PHE A 93 -4.43 2.90 -9.58
C PHE A 93 -4.93 3.52 -8.27
N SER A 94 -4.21 4.53 -7.77
CA SER A 94 -4.56 5.22 -6.53
C SER A 94 -5.84 6.01 -6.68
N ARG A 95 -6.66 5.96 -5.63
CA ARG A 95 -7.94 6.65 -5.50
C ARG A 95 -7.88 7.85 -4.56
N PHE A 96 -6.68 8.34 -4.24
CA PHE A 96 -6.55 9.45 -3.30
C PHE A 96 -7.32 10.68 -3.79
N ALA A 97 -7.89 11.42 -2.83
CA ALA A 97 -8.79 12.54 -3.04
C ALA A 97 -10.11 12.22 -3.79
N GLU A 98 -10.40 10.95 -4.10
CA GLU A 98 -11.75 10.52 -4.47
C GLU A 98 -12.67 10.47 -3.25
N HIS A 99 -13.98 10.50 -3.50
CA HIS A 99 -14.98 10.18 -2.49
C HIS A 99 -14.92 8.69 -2.12
N VAL A 100 -14.90 8.36 -0.82
CA VAL A 100 -14.95 6.98 -0.35
C VAL A 100 -16.41 6.50 -0.32
N PRO A 101 -16.83 5.56 -1.18
CA PRO A 101 -18.17 4.99 -1.09
C PRO A 101 -18.17 3.91 -0.01
N LEU A 102 -18.17 4.31 1.26
CA LEU A 102 -18.44 3.35 2.34
C LEU A 102 -19.92 2.95 2.27
N PHE A 103 -20.21 1.92 1.48
CA PHE A 103 -21.43 1.14 1.66
C PHE A 103 -21.28 0.47 3.02
N MET A 104 -21.95 0.98 4.06
CA MET A 104 -21.97 0.40 5.40
C MET A 104 -22.43 -1.06 5.30
N PRO A 105 -21.51 -2.06 5.34
CA PRO A 105 -21.93 -3.44 5.38
C PRO A 105 -22.50 -3.71 6.77
N SER A 106 -23.34 -4.73 6.90
CA SER A 106 -24.00 -5.17 8.13
C SER A 106 -23.04 -5.53 9.28
N THR A 107 -21.73 -5.54 9.01
CA THR A 107 -20.64 -5.92 9.90
C THR A 107 -19.57 -4.84 9.91
N LEU A 108 -19.91 -3.68 10.49
CA LEU A 108 -18.87 -2.84 11.07
C LEU A 108 -18.18 -3.63 12.20
N PRO A 109 -16.88 -3.44 12.44
CA PRO A 109 -16.32 -3.78 13.74
C PRO A 109 -17.25 -3.15 14.81
N PRO A 110 -17.68 -3.90 15.84
CA PRO A 110 -18.67 -3.41 16.82
C PRO A 110 -18.32 -2.06 17.46
N ASP A 111 -17.04 -1.67 17.40
CA ASP A 111 -16.50 -0.45 17.98
C ASP A 111 -16.15 0.65 16.97
N LEU A 112 -16.55 0.59 15.69
CA LEU A 112 -16.24 1.65 14.73
C LEU A 112 -17.22 2.84 14.90
N PRO A 113 -16.79 4.01 15.40
CA PRO A 113 -17.70 5.14 15.58
C PRO A 113 -18.21 5.61 14.21
N ARG A 114 -19.51 5.90 14.11
CA ARG A 114 -20.13 6.42 12.86
C ARG A 114 -19.41 7.64 12.31
N GLU A 115 -18.90 8.51 13.20
CA GLU A 115 -18.12 9.70 12.83
C GLU A 115 -16.83 9.34 12.09
N LEU A 116 -16.18 8.26 12.47
CA LEU A 116 -14.95 7.82 11.82
C LEU A 116 -15.21 7.30 10.40
N ALA A 117 -16.35 6.64 10.17
CA ALA A 117 -16.78 6.27 8.82
C ALA A 117 -17.09 7.51 7.97
N MET A 118 -17.65 8.57 8.56
CA MET A 118 -17.91 9.84 7.85
C MET A 118 -16.63 10.58 7.45
N HIS A 119 -15.52 10.35 8.14
CA HIS A 119 -14.20 10.94 7.85
C HIS A 119 -13.25 9.97 7.14
N ALA A 120 -13.78 8.86 6.62
CA ALA A 120 -12.99 7.93 5.83
C ALA A 120 -12.46 8.62 4.57
N ARG A 121 -11.14 8.55 4.39
CA ARG A 121 -10.44 9.02 3.20
C ARG A 121 -9.49 7.94 2.72
N PHE A 122 -9.36 7.79 1.42
CA PHE A 122 -8.28 7.00 0.85
C PHE A 122 -6.92 7.58 1.28
N ASN A 123 -5.92 6.73 1.45
CA ASN A 123 -4.56 7.18 1.68
C ASN A 123 -3.96 7.75 0.39
N SER A 124 -3.11 8.78 0.48
CA SER A 124 -2.24 9.10 -0.66
C SER A 124 -1.29 7.93 -0.94
N PRO A 125 -0.73 7.83 -2.17
CA PRO A 125 0.19 6.75 -2.52
C PRO A 125 1.36 6.59 -1.53
N PHE A 126 1.93 7.71 -1.07
CA PHE A 126 3.04 7.72 -0.12
C PHE A 126 2.59 7.42 1.31
N GLU A 127 1.41 7.89 1.73
CA GLU A 127 0.82 7.52 3.03
C GLU A 127 0.53 6.02 3.09
N GLU A 128 -0.02 5.42 2.03
CA GLU A 128 -0.34 3.98 1.96
C GLU A 128 0.93 3.14 2.17
N PHE A 129 2.01 3.45 1.45
CA PHE A 129 3.30 2.78 1.65
C PHE A 129 3.88 3.06 3.04
N GLY A 130 3.75 4.29 3.54
CA GLY A 130 4.22 4.67 4.88
C GLY A 130 3.53 3.91 6.01
N LEU A 131 2.22 3.74 5.92
CA LEU A 131 1.42 2.97 6.88
C LEU A 131 1.71 1.48 6.79
N LEU A 132 1.87 0.94 5.58
CA LEU A 132 2.28 -0.45 5.37
C LEU A 132 3.64 -0.74 6.00
N GLU A 133 4.64 0.10 5.73
CA GLU A 133 5.99 -0.06 6.31
C GLU A 133 5.99 0.12 7.83
N ASP A 134 5.13 0.99 8.36
CA ASP A 134 4.97 1.14 9.79
C ASP A 134 4.34 -0.10 10.44
N LEU A 135 3.30 -0.67 9.83
CA LEU A 135 2.67 -1.91 10.27
C LEU A 135 3.70 -3.06 10.31
N ARG A 136 4.54 -3.16 9.28
CA ARG A 136 5.60 -4.18 9.18
C ARG A 136 6.68 -4.04 10.23
N ARG A 137 7.08 -2.80 10.55
CA ARG A 137 8.08 -2.52 11.61
C ARG A 137 7.57 -2.90 12.99
N GLY A 138 6.26 -2.97 13.19
CA GLY A 138 5.65 -3.45 14.43
C GLY A 138 6.03 -2.61 15.65
N ARG A 139 6.17 -1.30 15.49
CA ARG A 139 6.57 -0.37 16.57
C ARG A 139 5.54 -0.27 17.71
N PHE A 140 4.31 -0.67 17.44
CA PHE A 140 3.22 -0.73 18.40
C PHE A 140 2.68 -2.14 18.51
N GLY A 141 2.24 -2.51 19.72
CA GLY A 141 1.67 -3.81 20.01
C GLY A 141 2.70 -4.91 20.26
N PRO A 142 2.25 -6.17 20.37
CA PRO A 142 3.10 -7.29 20.78
C PRO A 142 4.16 -7.62 19.71
N PRO A 143 5.47 -7.71 20.03
CA PRO A 143 6.54 -7.90 19.04
C PRO A 143 6.48 -9.24 18.31
N GLU A 144 5.93 -10.28 18.94
CA GLU A 144 5.77 -11.63 18.40
C GLU A 144 4.64 -11.74 17.35
N LEU A 145 3.69 -10.81 17.38
CA LEU A 145 2.63 -10.72 16.39
C LEU A 145 3.19 -10.06 15.12
N SER A 146 3.01 -10.70 13.96
CA SER A 146 3.44 -10.13 12.67
C SER A 146 2.36 -10.36 11.63
N ILE A 147 1.79 -9.26 11.13
CA ILE A 147 0.82 -9.29 10.04
C ILE A 147 1.57 -9.39 8.71
N ARG A 148 1.33 -10.46 7.96
CA ARG A 148 1.94 -10.64 6.63
C ARG A 148 1.23 -9.74 5.63
N THR A 149 2.02 -9.14 4.74
CA THR A 149 1.53 -8.15 3.76
C THR A 149 2.24 -8.33 2.42
N LYS A 150 1.61 -7.91 1.33
CA LYS A 150 2.29 -7.80 0.02
C LYS A 150 3.39 -6.73 0.06
N ARG A 151 4.48 -6.91 -0.70
CA ARG A 151 5.61 -5.96 -0.78
C ARG A 151 5.27 -4.76 -1.65
N ALA A 152 5.51 -3.56 -1.13
CA ALA A 152 5.43 -2.31 -1.87
C ALA A 152 6.71 -2.10 -2.67
N PHE A 153 6.63 -2.05 -3.99
CA PHE A 153 7.80 -1.95 -4.86
C PHE A 153 8.06 -0.53 -5.34
N ALA A 154 7.05 0.14 -5.88
CA ALA A 154 7.23 1.50 -6.39
C ALA A 154 5.92 2.26 -6.50
N ILE A 155 6.03 3.58 -6.65
CA ILE A 155 4.94 4.47 -7.04
C ILE A 155 5.35 5.12 -8.35
N TYR A 156 4.50 5.01 -9.37
CA TYR A 156 4.69 5.70 -10.65
C TYR A 156 3.64 6.79 -10.81
N CYS A 157 4.10 8.00 -11.14
CA CYS A 157 3.29 9.15 -11.50
C CYS A 157 3.51 9.43 -12.99
N PRO A 158 2.63 8.98 -13.90
CA PRO A 158 2.70 9.37 -15.31
C PRO A 158 2.69 10.89 -15.53
N PRO A 159 3.28 11.42 -16.62
CA PRO A 159 3.24 12.84 -16.95
C PRO A 159 1.84 13.36 -17.29
N GLU A 160 0.93 12.47 -17.68
CA GLU A 160 -0.44 12.79 -18.07
C GLU A 160 -1.20 13.53 -16.94
N ARG A 161 -1.82 14.65 -17.32
CA ARG A 161 -2.71 15.43 -16.45
C ARG A 161 -4.16 15.21 -16.89
N PHE A 162 -5.05 15.12 -15.91
CA PHE A 162 -6.47 14.84 -16.11
C PHE A 162 -7.32 15.86 -15.34
N PRO A 163 -8.47 16.29 -15.90
CA PRO A 163 -9.44 17.06 -15.14
C PRO A 163 -9.91 16.30 -13.88
N LEU A 164 -10.09 17.01 -12.77
CA LEU A 164 -10.45 16.41 -11.48
C LEU A 164 -11.67 15.48 -11.53
N TRP A 165 -12.71 15.87 -12.28
CA TRP A 165 -13.94 15.08 -12.41
C TRP A 165 -13.68 13.70 -13.04
N SER A 166 -12.72 13.60 -13.95
CA SER A 166 -12.36 12.33 -14.61
C SER A 166 -11.59 11.39 -13.69
N LEU A 167 -10.90 11.95 -12.69
CA LEU A 167 -10.26 11.22 -11.62
C LEU A 167 -11.17 11.04 -10.38
N GLY A 168 -12.41 11.55 -10.43
CA GLY A 168 -13.31 11.55 -9.27
C GLY A 168 -12.84 12.38 -8.07
N ARG A 169 -11.86 13.28 -8.26
CA ARG A 169 -11.19 14.02 -7.19
C ARG A 169 -11.89 15.31 -6.78
N LYS A 170 -11.68 15.72 -5.52
CA LYS A 170 -12.15 17.00 -4.98
C LYS A 170 -11.00 17.82 -4.38
N GLN A 171 -10.97 19.12 -4.66
CA GLN A 171 -9.96 20.04 -4.11
C GLN A 171 -9.99 20.08 -2.57
N SER A 172 -11.18 20.04 -1.95
CA SER A 172 -11.33 20.05 -0.49
C SER A 172 -10.66 18.85 0.19
N GLU A 173 -10.76 17.67 -0.43
CA GLU A 173 -10.08 16.47 0.05
C GLU A 173 -8.58 16.59 -0.14
N PHE A 174 -8.14 17.14 -1.28
CA PHE A 174 -6.73 17.28 -1.63
C PHE A 174 -5.91 18.08 -0.59
N MET A 175 -6.46 19.18 -0.07
CA MET A 175 -5.78 20.05 0.91
C MET A 175 -5.29 19.27 2.15
N MET A 176 -6.00 18.22 2.56
CA MET A 176 -5.61 17.40 3.71
C MET A 176 -4.34 16.59 3.44
N TYR A 177 -4.15 16.13 2.20
CA TYR A 177 -2.95 15.40 1.79
C TYR A 177 -1.75 16.32 1.65
N GLU A 178 -1.94 17.53 1.10
CA GLU A 178 -0.88 18.55 1.07
C GLU A 178 -0.39 18.87 2.48
N LYS A 179 -1.31 19.13 3.41
CA LYS A 179 -0.98 19.39 4.81
C LYS A 179 -0.24 18.22 5.46
N ALA A 180 -0.68 16.98 5.23
CA ALA A 180 -0.02 15.80 5.79
C ALA A 180 1.40 15.62 5.23
N LEU A 181 1.59 15.88 3.94
CA LEU A 181 2.88 15.80 3.26
C LEU A 181 3.83 16.92 3.72
N GLU A 182 3.34 18.15 3.84
CA GLU A 182 4.10 19.27 4.40
C GLU A 182 4.57 18.97 5.82
N GLN A 183 3.71 18.42 6.68
CA GLN A 183 4.08 18.04 8.04
C GLN A 183 5.14 16.94 8.08
N ASP A 184 5.07 15.94 7.18
CA ASP A 184 6.08 14.88 7.10
C ASP A 184 7.44 15.41 6.65
N GLN A 185 7.45 16.33 5.69
CA GLN A 185 8.67 16.92 5.11
C GLN A 185 9.26 18.06 5.97
N ALA A 186 8.45 18.76 6.76
CA ALA A 186 8.91 19.84 7.64
C ALA A 186 9.96 19.36 8.66
N ALA A 187 9.88 18.09 9.07
CA ALA A 187 10.84 17.48 9.98
C ALA A 187 12.20 17.11 9.32
N ARG A 188 12.36 17.34 8.00
CA ARG A 188 13.50 16.87 7.19
C ARG A 188 14.14 18.04 6.44
N GLY A 189 14.90 18.86 7.15
CA GLY A 189 15.67 19.94 6.54
C GLY A 189 16.71 19.39 5.55
N GLY A 190 16.74 19.94 4.33
CA GLY A 190 17.77 19.66 3.32
C GLY A 190 17.48 18.54 2.31
N GLU A 191 16.40 17.76 2.48
CA GLU A 191 15.98 16.76 1.48
C GLU A 191 15.14 17.41 0.35
N PRO A 192 15.17 16.86 -0.89
CA PRO A 192 14.29 17.30 -1.96
C PRO A 192 12.82 17.24 -1.54
N ARG A 193 12.09 18.34 -1.74
CA ARG A 193 10.65 18.39 -1.47
C ARG A 193 9.88 17.78 -2.61
N ILE A 194 9.00 16.83 -2.28
CA ILE A 194 8.03 16.24 -3.18
C ILE A 194 6.68 16.92 -2.97
N HIS A 195 5.98 17.17 -4.06
CA HIS A 195 4.62 17.68 -4.08
C HIS A 195 3.70 16.60 -4.65
N LEU A 196 2.49 16.51 -4.10
CA LEU A 196 1.42 15.80 -4.78
C LEU A 196 0.83 16.70 -5.86
N ASP A 197 0.36 16.08 -6.94
CA ASP A 197 -0.28 16.78 -8.04
C ASP A 197 -1.70 16.23 -8.20
N ILE A 198 -2.69 17.09 -7.94
CA ILE A 198 -4.10 16.72 -7.96
C ILE A 198 -4.59 16.35 -9.37
N ASP A 199 -3.90 16.78 -10.43
CA ASP A 199 -4.28 16.47 -11.81
C ASP A 199 -3.61 15.20 -12.33
N ARG A 200 -2.61 14.64 -11.63
CA ARG A 200 -1.86 13.48 -12.12
C ARG A 200 -2.37 12.18 -11.50
N GLN A 201 -2.40 11.11 -12.30
CA GLN A 201 -2.67 9.77 -11.79
C GLN A 201 -1.45 9.25 -11.01
N TYR A 202 -1.70 8.45 -9.98
CA TYR A 202 -0.64 7.72 -9.28
C TYR A 202 -0.94 6.23 -9.34
N VAL A 203 0.09 5.43 -9.62
CA VAL A 203 0.00 3.99 -9.79
C VAL A 203 0.94 3.33 -8.78
N LEU A 204 0.38 2.56 -7.85
CA LEU A 204 1.15 1.79 -6.88
C LEU A 204 1.48 0.42 -7.46
N LEU A 205 2.76 0.06 -7.41
CA LEU A 205 3.28 -1.24 -7.80
C LEU A 205 3.58 -2.07 -6.55
N PHE A 206 2.97 -3.25 -6.46
CA PHE A 206 3.24 -4.22 -5.41
C PHE A 206 3.68 -5.56 -6.03
N GLY A 207 4.33 -6.40 -5.22
CA GLY A 207 4.56 -7.80 -5.57
C GLY A 207 3.29 -8.64 -5.42
N TRP A 208 3.01 -9.50 -6.39
CA TRP A 208 1.92 -10.47 -6.32
C TRP A 208 2.12 -11.46 -5.17
N VAL A 209 1.04 -11.76 -4.45
CA VAL A 209 1.01 -12.78 -3.40
C VAL A 209 0.28 -13.99 -3.96
N ARG A 210 0.98 -15.13 -4.04
CA ARG A 210 0.37 -16.39 -4.48
C ARG A 210 -0.55 -16.97 -3.41
N GLY A 211 -1.77 -17.24 -3.80
CA GLY A 211 -2.85 -17.83 -3.02
C GLY A 211 -4.20 -17.34 -3.57
N ASP A 212 -5.26 -17.84 -2.98
CA ASP A 212 -6.64 -17.44 -3.28
C ASP A 212 -7.15 -16.58 -2.12
N ASN A 213 -8.14 -15.74 -2.39
CA ASN A 213 -8.71 -14.90 -1.35
C ASN A 213 -9.77 -15.68 -0.53
N ALA A 214 -10.03 -15.27 0.70
CA ALA A 214 -10.93 -16.03 1.58
C ALA A 214 -12.40 -16.09 1.08
N GLU A 215 -12.85 -15.10 0.30
CA GLU A 215 -14.17 -15.10 -0.35
C GLU A 215 -14.22 -16.15 -1.47
N ASP A 216 -13.20 -16.20 -2.33
CA ASP A 216 -13.11 -17.24 -3.38
C ASP A 216 -13.05 -18.64 -2.76
N LEU A 217 -12.32 -18.83 -1.66
CA LEU A 217 -12.21 -20.13 -0.97
C LEU A 217 -13.53 -20.57 -0.32
N LEU A 218 -14.35 -19.63 0.12
CA LEU A 218 -15.71 -19.89 0.57
C LEU A 218 -16.59 -20.33 -0.60
N GLU A 219 -16.57 -19.59 -1.70
CA GLU A 219 -17.34 -19.90 -2.91
C GLU A 219 -16.97 -21.29 -3.49
N GLN A 220 -15.71 -21.68 -3.38
CA GLN A 220 -15.19 -22.98 -3.79
C GLN A 220 -15.50 -24.12 -2.80
N GLY A 221 -16.07 -23.81 -1.63
CA GLY A 221 -16.35 -24.80 -0.57
C GLY A 221 -15.10 -25.34 0.14
N VAL A 222 -13.96 -24.67 0.00
CA VAL A 222 -12.71 -25.02 0.70
C VAL A 222 -12.74 -24.55 2.15
N MET A 223 -13.43 -23.44 2.42
CA MET A 223 -13.67 -22.88 3.75
C MET A 223 -15.16 -22.74 4.00
N THR A 224 -15.60 -22.87 5.26
CA THR A 224 -16.99 -22.57 5.64
C THR A 224 -17.18 -21.10 5.98
N GLN A 225 -18.44 -20.66 6.01
CA GLN A 225 -18.80 -19.29 6.40
C GLN A 225 -18.27 -18.96 7.80
N GLU A 226 -18.44 -19.87 8.76
CA GLU A 226 -18.00 -19.68 10.15
C GLU A 226 -16.48 -19.53 10.23
N GLU A 227 -15.73 -20.26 9.42
CA GLU A 227 -14.28 -20.14 9.42
C GLU A 227 -13.80 -18.82 8.79
N VAL A 228 -14.47 -18.33 7.75
CA VAL A 228 -14.20 -17.02 7.12
C VAL A 228 -14.51 -15.88 8.10
N GLU A 229 -15.62 -15.98 8.84
CA GLU A 229 -15.97 -15.04 9.90
C GLU A 229 -14.93 -15.05 11.02
N ALA A 230 -14.56 -16.23 11.51
CA ALA A 230 -13.52 -16.37 12.53
C ALA A 230 -12.15 -15.82 12.07
N LEU A 231 -11.78 -16.03 10.81
CA LEU A 231 -10.60 -15.44 10.20
C LEU A 231 -10.72 -13.91 10.18
N SER A 232 -11.85 -13.37 9.71
CA SER A 232 -12.09 -11.93 9.62
C SER A 232 -11.97 -11.27 11.00
N ASP A 233 -12.62 -11.83 12.02
CA ASP A 233 -12.52 -11.33 13.39
C ASP A 233 -11.09 -11.37 13.90
N ARG A 234 -10.36 -12.45 13.60
CA ARG A 234 -8.95 -12.56 13.97
C ARG A 234 -8.11 -11.48 13.29
N VAL A 235 -8.28 -11.22 12.00
CA VAL A 235 -7.54 -10.17 11.29
C VAL A 235 -7.80 -8.80 11.93
N HIS A 236 -9.07 -8.49 12.25
CA HIS A 236 -9.42 -7.23 12.92
C HIS A 236 -8.77 -7.10 14.29
N ARG A 237 -8.82 -8.16 15.11
CA ARG A 237 -8.16 -8.19 16.42
C ARG A 237 -6.63 -8.02 16.30
N GLU A 238 -5.99 -8.73 15.37
CA GLU A 238 -4.54 -8.63 15.18
C GLU A 238 -4.12 -7.22 14.71
N LEU A 239 -4.90 -6.59 13.81
CA LEU A 239 -4.68 -5.19 13.40
C LEU A 239 -4.82 -4.24 14.60
N ALA A 240 -5.89 -4.38 15.40
CA ALA A 240 -6.15 -3.55 16.56
C ALA A 240 -5.04 -3.68 17.61
N LEU A 241 -4.58 -4.90 17.89
CA LEU A 241 -3.43 -5.16 18.77
C LEU A 241 -2.15 -4.49 18.28
N LYS A 242 -1.98 -4.36 16.95
CA LYS A 242 -0.88 -3.61 16.33
C LYS A 242 -1.12 -2.10 16.24
N GLY A 243 -2.24 -1.60 16.74
CA GLY A 243 -2.56 -0.17 16.70
C GLY A 243 -3.02 0.30 15.32
N PHE A 244 -3.57 -0.60 14.51
CA PHE A 244 -4.08 -0.30 13.18
C PHE A 244 -5.53 -0.74 13.02
N ARG A 245 -6.20 -0.17 12.01
CA ARG A 245 -7.51 -0.59 11.51
C ARG A 245 -7.58 -0.37 10.00
N ILE A 246 -8.44 -1.11 9.33
CA ILE A 246 -8.75 -0.92 7.91
C ILE A 246 -10.27 -0.78 7.82
N LEU A 247 -10.76 0.35 7.28
CA LEU A 247 -12.19 0.68 7.34
C LEU A 247 -13.07 -0.16 6.40
N ASP A 248 -12.52 -0.68 5.29
CA ASP A 248 -13.20 -1.58 4.36
C ASP A 248 -12.46 -2.92 4.26
N ASN A 249 -12.34 -3.65 5.38
CA ASN A 249 -11.59 -4.90 5.42
C ASN A 249 -12.49 -6.12 5.22
N LYS A 250 -12.42 -6.73 4.04
CA LYS A 250 -13.30 -7.82 3.61
C LYS A 250 -12.53 -9.13 3.44
N PRO A 251 -13.19 -10.30 3.48
CA PRO A 251 -12.55 -11.60 3.24
C PRO A 251 -11.70 -11.66 1.96
N LYS A 252 -12.14 -11.00 0.88
CA LYS A 252 -11.37 -10.87 -0.36
C LYS A 252 -10.02 -10.14 -0.25
N HIS A 253 -9.73 -9.49 0.89
CA HIS A 253 -8.46 -8.83 1.18
C HIS A 253 -7.49 -9.74 1.94
N PHE A 254 -7.87 -10.98 2.23
CA PHE A 254 -7.04 -11.98 2.90
C PHE A 254 -6.64 -13.07 1.90
N ILE A 255 -5.36 -13.11 1.53
CA ILE A 255 -4.85 -14.15 0.65
C ILE A 255 -4.35 -15.32 1.49
N LEU A 256 -4.87 -16.52 1.20
CA LEU A 256 -4.45 -17.78 1.80
C LEU A 256 -3.80 -18.65 0.75
N ARG A 257 -2.69 -19.29 1.13
CA ARG A 257 -2.05 -20.29 0.26
C ARG A 257 -2.56 -21.67 0.61
N LEU A 258 -2.97 -22.43 -0.40
CA LEU A 258 -3.34 -23.82 -0.24
C LEU A 258 -2.09 -24.71 -0.15
N GLY A 259 -2.15 -25.71 0.74
CA GLY A 259 -1.18 -26.79 0.83
C GLY A 259 -1.42 -27.88 -0.23
N PRO A 260 -0.57 -28.92 -0.26
CA PRO A 260 -0.74 -30.06 -1.16
C PRO A 260 -2.06 -30.82 -0.97
N ASP A 261 -2.67 -30.70 0.21
CA ASP A 261 -3.97 -31.29 0.57
C ASP A 261 -5.18 -30.44 0.13
N GLY A 262 -4.94 -29.33 -0.57
CA GLY A 262 -5.98 -28.42 -1.01
C GLY A 262 -6.55 -27.53 0.10
N LYS A 263 -5.98 -27.54 1.31
CA LYS A 263 -6.45 -26.73 2.44
C LYS A 263 -5.55 -25.52 2.71
N PRO A 264 -6.07 -24.43 3.30
CA PRO A 264 -5.23 -23.30 3.68
C PRO A 264 -4.11 -23.70 4.65
N ILE A 265 -2.88 -23.28 4.36
CA ILE A 265 -1.71 -23.58 5.18
C ILE A 265 -1.90 -23.04 6.60
N GLN A 266 -1.60 -23.88 7.58
CA GLN A 266 -1.64 -23.54 9.00
C GLN A 266 -0.24 -23.45 9.61
N ARG A 267 -0.11 -22.60 10.63
CA ARG A 267 1.03 -22.55 11.54
C ARG A 267 0.51 -22.38 12.96
N ASN A 268 0.92 -23.27 13.87
CA ASN A 268 0.45 -23.28 15.26
C ASN A 268 -1.09 -23.35 15.38
N GLY A 269 -1.73 -24.20 14.55
CA GLY A 269 -3.19 -24.38 14.55
C GLY A 269 -3.98 -23.18 14.00
N GLN A 270 -3.30 -22.26 13.32
CA GLN A 270 -3.87 -21.01 12.84
C GLN A 270 -3.58 -20.84 11.35
N TRP A 271 -4.59 -20.44 10.56
CA TRP A 271 -4.37 -20.15 9.15
C TRP A 271 -3.38 -19.02 8.94
N VAL A 272 -2.52 -19.20 7.95
CA VAL A 272 -1.56 -18.20 7.49
C VAL A 272 -2.22 -17.38 6.39
N TYR A 273 -2.53 -16.12 6.69
CA TYR A 273 -3.09 -15.17 5.74
C TYR A 273 -2.07 -14.07 5.38
N VAL A 274 -2.33 -13.37 4.28
CA VAL A 274 -1.63 -12.15 3.87
C VAL A 274 -2.66 -11.05 3.62
N GLN A 275 -2.52 -9.91 4.29
CA GLN A 275 -3.32 -8.71 4.03
C GLN A 275 -2.83 -8.04 2.73
N VAL A 276 -3.75 -7.70 1.83
CA VAL A 276 -3.40 -7.17 0.50
C VAL A 276 -4.06 -5.86 0.11
N ASP A 277 -4.95 -5.29 0.91
CA ASP A 277 -5.49 -3.95 0.69
C ASP A 277 -5.25 -3.01 1.87
N PHE A 278 -4.83 -1.78 1.55
CA PHE A 278 -4.32 -0.78 2.50
C PHE A 278 -4.82 0.65 2.21
N GLU A 279 -5.71 0.83 1.23
CA GLU A 279 -6.17 2.17 0.83
C GLU A 279 -6.91 2.92 1.94
N LEU A 280 -7.49 2.20 2.90
CA LEU A 280 -8.15 2.74 4.09
C LEU A 280 -7.48 2.26 5.38
N LEU A 281 -6.20 1.86 5.32
CA LEU A 281 -5.40 1.55 6.50
C LEU A 281 -5.20 2.83 7.32
N GLN A 282 -5.36 2.73 8.63
CA GLN A 282 -5.20 3.85 9.56
C GLN A 282 -4.52 3.37 10.84
N ARG A 283 -3.77 4.26 11.48
CA ARG A 283 -3.38 4.08 12.89
C ARG A 283 -4.59 4.36 13.77
N THR A 284 -4.72 3.61 14.86
CA THR A 284 -5.72 3.87 15.90
C THR A 284 -5.29 5.06 16.77
N ASP A 285 -6.25 5.67 17.47
CA ASP A 285 -5.98 6.81 18.35
C ASP A 285 -4.94 6.49 19.45
N PRO A 286 -4.98 5.32 20.12
CA PRO A 286 -3.92 4.93 21.05
C PRO A 286 -2.52 4.94 20.42
N TYR A 287 -2.38 4.49 19.18
CA TYR A 287 -1.08 4.51 18.51
C TYR A 287 -0.67 5.95 18.12
N LEU A 288 -1.60 6.79 17.68
CA LEU A 288 -1.32 8.19 17.41
C LEU A 288 -0.83 8.94 18.65
N GLU A 289 -1.39 8.65 19.83
CA GLU A 289 -0.94 9.24 21.09
C GLU A 289 0.50 8.83 21.45
N VAL A 290 0.89 7.57 21.20
CA VAL A 290 2.29 7.14 21.37
C VAL A 290 3.22 7.92 20.43
N ILE A 291 2.84 8.07 19.15
CA ILE A 291 3.66 8.83 18.19
C ILE A 291 3.82 10.30 18.60
N LYS A 292 2.75 10.94 19.10
CA LYS A 292 2.81 12.32 19.60
C LYS A 292 3.77 12.44 20.79
N ARG A 293 3.71 11.51 21.74
CA ARG A 293 4.61 11.47 22.91
C ARG A 293 6.08 11.28 22.49
N ASP A 294 6.34 10.36 21.57
CA ASP A 294 7.70 10.11 21.05
C ASP A 294 8.30 11.35 20.36
N ARG A 295 7.47 12.09 19.61
CA ARG A 295 7.88 13.35 18.97
C ARG A 295 8.19 14.43 20.00
N ALA A 296 7.36 14.56 21.04
CA ALA A 296 7.59 15.53 22.12
C ALA A 296 8.91 15.25 22.85
N MET A 297 9.19 14.00 23.22
CA MET A 297 10.44 13.63 23.91
C MET A 297 11.70 13.88 23.07
N LYS A 298 11.64 13.64 21.76
CA LYS A 298 12.76 13.93 20.85
C LYS A 298 13.00 15.43 20.64
N GLY A 299 11.95 16.25 20.74
CA GLY A 299 12.06 17.71 20.68
C GLY A 299 12.72 18.32 21.92
N THR A 300 12.46 17.77 23.11
CA THR A 300 13.04 18.27 24.38
C THR A 300 14.50 17.86 24.61
N SER A 301 14.99 16.82 23.92
CA SER A 301 16.38 16.34 24.06
C SER A 301 17.38 17.08 23.16
N ALA A 302 16.91 18.09 22.41
CA ALA A 302 17.71 18.86 21.44
C ALA A 302 17.93 20.33 21.84
N THR A 303 17.67 20.68 23.11
CA THR A 303 17.91 21.98 23.73
C THR A 303 18.93 21.85 24.85
#